data_AF-A0A4Z1PM32-F1
#
_entry.id   AF-A0A4Z1PM32-F1
#
_cell.length_a   1.000
_cell.length_b   1.000
_cell.length_c   1.000
_cell.angle_alpha   90.00
_cell.angle_beta   90.00
_cell.angle_gamma   90.00
#
_symmetry.space_group_name_H-M   'P 1'
#
loop_
_entity.id
_entity.type
_entity.pdbx_description
1 polymer ?
#
loop_
_entity_poly.entity_id
_entity_poly.type
_entity_poly.pdbx_seq_one_letter_code
_entity_poly.pdbx_strand_id
1 'polypeptide(L)'
;MPSVGIFLLCFPAVFLCAGAFLADFNETHVYNPNWPPHARFHNGQTMSMAVVLGAATLWYAIRSAYLPTPTQKRESLFTAAMIGSMYAVTGLSAILYPGSAGCDPDLCGPEGTFVQKHSSNVIELGRYDAEQNATVNPVIPAALRGSKSPEFHFETMRTMAGCVAPIWDAMSQPYEDERESIVR
;
A
#
# COMPACT_ATOMS: atom_id res chain seq x y z
N MET A 1 23.43 5.24 22.17
CA MET A 1 22.00 4.92 21.96
C MET A 1 21.52 5.69 20.75
N PRO A 2 20.61 5.14 19.91
CA PRO A 2 19.98 5.90 18.83
C PRO A 2 19.36 7.17 19.42
N SER A 3 19.40 8.28 18.68
CA SER A 3 18.72 9.49 19.14
C SER A 3 17.21 9.23 19.24
N VAL A 4 16.53 10.00 20.09
CA VAL A 4 15.06 9.92 20.22
C VAL A 4 14.38 10.06 18.85
N GLY A 5 14.88 10.94 17.98
CA GLY A 5 14.35 11.10 16.61
C GLY A 5 14.49 9.86 15.74
N ILE A 6 15.62 9.14 15.82
CA ILE A 6 15.79 7.88 15.09
C ILE A 6 14.80 6.83 15.61
N PHE A 7 14.62 6.73 16.92
CA PHE A 7 13.65 5.79 17.50
C PHE A 7 12.21 6.10 17.05
N LEU A 8 11.81 7.37 17.09
CA LEU A 8 10.48 7.82 16.66
C LEU A 8 10.20 7.59 15.17
N LEU A 9 11.22 7.45 14.34
CA LEU A 9 11.08 7.13 12.92
C LEU A 9 11.13 5.61 12.67
N CYS A 10 12.06 4.90 13.32
CA CYS A 10 12.22 3.47 13.12
C CYS A 10 11.04 2.66 13.67
N PHE A 11 10.52 3.03 14.84
CA PHE A 11 9.41 2.30 15.47
C PHE A 11 8.18 2.24 14.55
N PRO A 12 7.55 3.35 14.13
CA PRO A 12 6.40 3.29 13.24
C PRO A 12 6.72 2.70 11.87
N ALA A 13 7.95 2.82 11.36
CA ALA A 13 8.34 2.23 10.09
C ALA A 13 8.35 0.69 10.12
N VAL A 14 8.80 0.07 11.23
CA VAL A 14 8.68 -1.39 11.42
C VAL A 14 7.21 -1.81 11.44
N PHE A 15 6.37 -1.06 12.18
CA PHE A 15 4.93 -1.32 12.22
C PHE A 15 4.28 -1.10 10.86
N LEU A 16 4.75 -0.16 10.05
CA LEU A 16 4.23 0.04 8.71
C LEU A 16 4.51 -1.18 7.81
N CYS A 17 5.75 -1.70 7.83
CA CYS A 17 6.11 -2.88 7.05
C CYS A 17 5.28 -4.11 7.39
N ALA A 18 5.05 -4.37 8.69
CA ALA A 18 4.33 -5.58 9.13
C ALA A 18 2.82 -5.37 9.24
N GLY A 19 2.41 -4.20 9.69
CA GLY A 19 1.04 -3.87 10.06
C GLY A 19 0.07 -3.95 8.89
N ALA A 20 0.49 -3.51 7.70
CA ALA A 20 -0.35 -3.63 6.51
C ALA A 20 -0.67 -5.09 6.17
N PHE A 21 0.31 -6.00 6.24
CA PHE A 21 0.07 -7.42 6.03
C PHE A 21 -0.76 -8.05 7.15
N LEU A 22 -0.53 -7.66 8.41
CA LEU A 22 -1.33 -8.16 9.53
C LEU A 22 -2.80 -7.71 9.43
N ALA A 23 -3.05 -6.50 8.94
CA ALA A 23 -4.39 -5.93 8.80
C ALA A 23 -5.12 -6.41 7.54
N ASP A 24 -4.41 -6.59 6.43
CA ASP A 24 -5.04 -6.71 5.11
C ASP A 24 -4.85 -8.11 4.47
N PHE A 25 -3.94 -8.94 4.99
CA PHE A 25 -3.67 -10.27 4.44
C PHE A 25 -4.60 -11.34 5.03
N ASN A 26 -5.91 -11.14 4.90
CA ASN A 26 -6.94 -12.01 5.47
C ASN A 26 -8.27 -11.96 4.67
N GLU A 27 -9.26 -12.70 5.15
CA GLU A 27 -10.59 -12.89 4.53
C GLU A 27 -11.47 -11.65 4.49
N THR A 28 -11.18 -10.62 5.30
CA THR A 28 -11.94 -9.35 5.24
C THR A 28 -11.38 -8.38 4.21
N HIS A 29 -10.17 -8.62 3.70
CA HIS A 29 -9.44 -7.75 2.76
C HIS A 29 -8.99 -8.51 1.51
N VAL A 30 -7.69 -8.83 1.36
CA VAL A 30 -7.14 -9.35 0.10
C VAL A 30 -7.80 -10.66 -0.36
N TYR A 31 -8.34 -11.46 0.56
CA TYR A 31 -9.05 -12.70 0.27
C TYR A 31 -10.58 -12.55 0.24
N ASN A 32 -11.12 -11.36 0.52
CA ASN A 32 -12.57 -11.11 0.54
C ASN A 32 -13.22 -11.50 -0.80
N PRO A 33 -14.14 -12.49 -0.84
CA PRO A 33 -14.78 -12.93 -2.07
C PRO A 33 -15.66 -11.85 -2.70
N ASN A 34 -16.16 -10.89 -1.92
CA ASN A 34 -17.04 -9.82 -2.36
C ASN A 34 -16.27 -8.67 -3.03
N TRP A 35 -14.96 -8.54 -2.78
CA TRP A 35 -14.13 -7.52 -3.42
C TRP A 35 -13.91 -7.82 -4.90
N PRO A 36 -14.19 -6.87 -5.82
CA PRO A 36 -13.80 -6.98 -7.21
C PRO A 36 -12.28 -7.19 -7.36
N PRO A 37 -11.81 -7.85 -8.43
CA PRO A 37 -10.38 -8.10 -8.63
C PRO A 37 -9.51 -6.83 -8.54
N HIS A 38 -10.01 -5.69 -9.00
CA HIS A 38 -9.29 -4.42 -8.97
C HIS A 38 -9.09 -3.86 -7.55
N ALA A 39 -10.04 -4.08 -6.63
CA ALA A 39 -9.89 -3.70 -5.23
C ALA A 39 -8.78 -4.49 -4.54
N ARG A 40 -8.71 -5.81 -4.80
CA ARG A 40 -7.63 -6.68 -4.29
C ARG A 40 -6.26 -6.29 -4.85
N PHE A 41 -6.19 -5.87 -6.13
CA PHE A 41 -4.97 -5.32 -6.73
C PHE A 41 -4.50 -4.07 -5.97
N HIS A 42 -5.39 -3.10 -5.74
CA HIS A 42 -5.04 -1.90 -4.98
C HIS A 42 -4.67 -2.20 -3.53
N ASN A 43 -5.28 -3.21 -2.90
CA ASN A 43 -4.89 -3.63 -1.57
C ASN A 43 -3.49 -4.30 -1.53
N GLY A 44 -3.19 -5.15 -2.51
CA GLY A 44 -1.83 -5.67 -2.71
C GLY A 44 -0.81 -4.56 -2.95
N GLN A 45 -1.19 -3.53 -3.69
CA GLN A 45 -0.40 -2.33 -3.91
C GLN A 45 -0.15 -1.57 -2.60
N THR A 46 -1.16 -1.33 -1.75
CA THR A 46 -0.98 -0.61 -0.47
C THR A 46 -0.11 -1.41 0.50
N MET A 47 -0.32 -2.72 0.63
CA MET A 47 0.56 -3.58 1.44
C MET A 47 2.02 -3.52 0.99
N SER A 48 2.26 -3.60 -0.33
CA SER A 48 3.62 -3.50 -0.89
C SER A 48 4.23 -2.12 -0.69
N MET A 49 3.43 -1.06 -0.88
CA MET A 49 3.85 0.32 -0.66
C MET A 49 4.22 0.58 0.80
N ALA A 50 3.51 -0.01 1.76
CA ALA A 50 3.84 0.06 3.18
C ALA A 50 5.24 -0.48 3.47
N VAL A 51 5.59 -1.64 2.90
CA VAL A 51 6.93 -2.23 3.04
C VAL A 51 8.01 -1.36 2.40
N VAL A 52 7.78 -0.87 1.18
CA VAL A 52 8.77 -0.05 0.46
C VAL A 52 9.01 1.27 1.19
N LEU A 53 7.96 1.98 1.59
CA LEU A 53 8.08 3.24 2.32
C LEU A 53 8.68 3.03 3.72
N GLY A 54 8.24 2.00 4.45
CA GLY A 54 8.78 1.67 5.76
C GLY A 54 10.27 1.29 5.71
N ALA A 55 10.69 0.48 4.74
CA ALA A 55 12.09 0.13 4.52
C ALA A 55 12.94 1.37 4.16
N ALA A 56 12.43 2.24 3.29
CA ALA A 56 13.11 3.49 2.96
C ALA A 56 13.24 4.41 4.19
N THR A 57 12.18 4.57 4.98
CA THR A 57 12.24 5.34 6.25
C THR A 57 13.28 4.75 7.21
N LEU A 58 13.29 3.42 7.39
CA LEU A 58 14.29 2.75 8.23
C LEU A 58 15.72 3.01 7.74
N TRP A 59 15.95 2.88 6.44
CA TRP A 59 17.25 3.15 5.83
C TRP A 59 17.71 4.58 6.09
N TYR A 60 16.87 5.58 5.79
CA TYR A 60 17.20 6.99 5.97
C TYR A 60 17.36 7.39 7.45
N ALA A 61 16.60 6.78 8.36
CA ALA A 61 16.72 7.01 9.80
C ALA A 61 18.01 6.39 10.35
N ILE A 62 18.30 5.13 10.02
CA ILE A 62 19.49 4.42 10.51
C ILE A 62 20.77 5.00 9.92
N ARG A 63 20.81 5.29 8.61
CA ARG A 63 22.01 5.87 7.97
C ARG A 63 22.41 7.21 8.61
N SER A 64 21.45 7.97 9.13
CA SER A 64 21.72 9.25 9.79
C SER A 64 22.66 9.12 11.01
N ALA A 65 22.68 7.95 11.66
CA ALA A 65 23.59 7.69 12.78
C ALA A 65 25.07 7.67 12.36
N TYR A 66 25.35 7.36 11.09
CA TYR A 66 26.69 7.16 10.55
C TYR A 66 27.19 8.33 9.69
N LEU A 67 26.37 9.35 9.43
CA LEU A 67 26.77 10.50 8.62
C LEU A 67 27.71 11.44 9.41
N PRO A 68 28.73 12.03 8.76
CA PRO A 68 29.78 12.79 9.46
C PRO A 68 29.33 14.20 9.87
N THR A 69 28.49 14.87 9.08
CA THR A 69 28.11 16.27 9.33
C THR A 69 26.70 16.42 9.91
N PRO A 70 26.45 17.41 10.79
CA PRO A 70 25.10 17.68 11.30
C PRO A 70 24.06 17.98 10.22
N THR A 71 24.47 18.65 9.14
CA THR A 71 23.60 18.96 8.00
C THR A 71 23.10 17.69 7.31
N GLN A 72 24.02 16.78 6.95
CA GLN A 72 23.66 15.50 6.33
C GLN A 72 22.76 14.63 7.23
N LYS A 73 22.98 14.67 8.55
CA LYS A 73 22.09 13.99 9.51
C LYS A 73 20.68 14.53 9.46
N ARG A 74 20.52 15.86 9.45
CA ARG A 74 19.21 16.53 9.38
C ARG A 74 18.50 16.23 8.07
N GLU A 75 19.20 16.31 6.95
CA GLU A 75 18.65 15.98 5.63
C GLU A 75 18.15 14.53 5.60
N SER A 76 18.97 13.59 6.07
CA SER A 76 18.60 12.17 6.11
C SER A 76 17.37 11.91 6.99
N LEU A 77 17.30 12.53 8.17
CA LEU A 77 16.14 12.42 9.07
C LEU A 77 14.89 13.10 8.49
N PHE A 78 15.05 14.23 7.81
CA PHE A 78 13.96 14.92 7.13
C PHE A 78 13.40 14.06 5.98
N THR A 79 14.26 13.47 5.15
CA THR A 79 13.86 12.53 4.10
C THR A 79 13.13 11.32 4.69
N ALA A 80 13.64 10.75 5.79
CA ALA A 80 12.97 9.64 6.48
C ALA A 80 11.55 10.02 6.94
N ALA A 81 11.38 11.21 7.54
CA ALA A 81 10.08 11.71 8.00
C ALA A 81 9.11 11.97 6.84
N MET A 82 9.60 12.59 5.76
CA MET A 82 8.81 12.82 4.54
C MET A 82 8.31 11.51 3.95
N ILE A 83 9.21 10.55 3.67
CA ILE A 83 8.85 9.25 3.10
C ILE A 83 7.89 8.48 4.03
N GLY A 84 8.17 8.46 5.33
CA GLY A 84 7.35 7.73 6.29
C GLY A 84 5.95 8.31 6.46
N SER A 85 5.80 9.62 6.28
CA SER A 85 4.49 10.29 6.38
C SER A 85 3.62 10.13 5.14
N MET A 86 4.18 9.83 3.96
CA MET A 86 3.42 9.69 2.71
C MET A 86 2.30 8.63 2.83
N TYR A 87 2.57 7.50 3.47
CA TYR A 87 1.57 6.44 3.65
C TYR A 87 0.38 6.91 4.49
N ALA A 88 0.66 7.57 5.61
CA ALA A 88 -0.37 8.09 6.50
C ALA A 88 -1.19 9.21 5.83
N VAL A 89 -0.53 10.16 5.15
CA VAL A 89 -1.21 11.27 4.46
C VAL A 89 -2.12 10.75 3.36
N THR A 90 -1.64 9.81 2.54
CA THR A 90 -2.45 9.21 1.47
C THR A 90 -3.61 8.39 2.01
N GLY A 91 -3.38 7.59 3.06
CA GLY A 91 -4.43 6.86 3.76
C GLY A 91 -5.51 7.77 4.38
N LEU A 92 -5.12 8.86 5.04
CA LEU A 92 -6.06 9.83 5.60
C LEU A 92 -6.85 10.56 4.51
N SER A 93 -6.22 10.85 3.37
CA SER A 93 -6.90 11.49 2.23
C SER A 93 -7.86 10.55 1.50
N ALA A 94 -7.76 9.23 1.71
CA ALA A 94 -8.54 8.24 0.97
C ALA A 94 -10.05 8.44 1.13
N ILE A 95 -10.51 8.90 2.32
CA ILE A 95 -11.93 9.15 2.60
C ILE A 95 -12.52 10.31 1.77
N LEU A 96 -11.67 11.16 1.19
CA LEU A 96 -12.11 12.32 0.40
C LEU A 96 -12.53 11.92 -1.03
N TYR A 97 -12.22 10.70 -1.46
CA TYR A 97 -12.60 10.22 -2.79
C TYR A 97 -14.05 9.73 -2.80
N PRO A 98 -14.86 10.11 -3.81
CA PRO A 98 -16.27 9.72 -3.87
C PRO A 98 -16.46 8.20 -3.80
N GLY A 99 -17.32 7.76 -2.89
CA GLY A 99 -17.65 6.34 -2.71
C GLY A 99 -16.60 5.52 -1.95
N SER A 100 -15.56 6.15 -1.39
CA SER A 100 -14.61 5.48 -0.49
C SER A 100 -15.20 5.25 0.91
N ALA A 101 -14.82 4.15 1.54
CA ALA A 101 -15.14 3.84 2.93
C ALA A 101 -13.97 3.09 3.57
N GLY A 102 -13.80 3.23 4.89
CA GLY A 102 -12.73 2.53 5.62
C GLY A 102 -13.03 1.05 5.92
N CYS A 103 -14.24 0.60 5.61
CA CYS A 103 -14.72 -0.75 5.88
C CYS A 103 -15.98 -1.01 5.06
N ASP A 104 -16.21 -2.26 4.67
CA ASP A 104 -17.41 -2.63 3.93
C ASP A 104 -18.66 -2.64 4.82
N PRO A 105 -19.86 -2.36 4.27
CA PRO A 105 -21.10 -2.33 5.06
C PRO A 105 -21.48 -3.66 5.72
N ASP A 106 -21.09 -4.80 5.14
CA ASP A 106 -21.31 -6.12 5.72
C ASP A 106 -20.42 -6.39 6.95
N LEU A 107 -19.28 -5.68 7.04
CA LEU A 107 -18.33 -5.75 8.13
C LEU A 107 -18.57 -4.67 9.21
N CYS A 108 -18.96 -3.45 8.82
CA CYS A 108 -19.12 -2.30 9.72
C CYS A 108 -20.54 -1.71 9.75
N GLY A 109 -21.55 -2.44 9.26
CA GLY A 109 -22.93 -1.96 9.25
C GLY A 109 -23.17 -0.76 8.33
N PRO A 110 -24.42 -0.27 8.25
CA PRO A 110 -24.72 0.96 7.54
C PRO A 110 -24.02 2.11 8.29
N GLU A 111 -23.25 2.93 7.56
CA GLU A 111 -22.53 4.13 8.05
C GLU A 111 -21.13 3.94 8.64
N GLY A 112 -20.49 2.77 8.52
CA GLY A 112 -19.07 2.61 8.91
C GLY A 112 -18.82 2.76 10.41
N THR A 113 -19.86 2.57 11.22
CA THR A 113 -19.73 2.45 12.68
C THR A 113 -19.11 1.09 12.98
N PHE A 114 -18.09 1.00 13.84
CA PHE A 114 -17.51 -0.31 14.21
C PHE A 114 -18.53 -1.13 15.02
N VAL A 115 -19.53 -1.70 14.36
CA VAL A 115 -20.43 -2.70 14.95
C VAL A 115 -19.68 -4.01 14.89
N GLN A 116 -18.99 -4.32 15.98
CA GLN A 116 -18.38 -5.62 16.23
C GLN A 116 -19.48 -6.69 16.12
N LYS A 117 -19.66 -7.28 14.94
CA LYS A 117 -20.70 -8.29 14.69
C LYS A 117 -20.31 -9.55 15.45
N HIS A 118 -20.77 -9.64 16.69
CA HIS A 118 -20.73 -10.87 17.48
C HIS A 118 -21.47 -11.94 16.69
N SER A 119 -20.71 -12.98 16.31
CA SER A 119 -21.12 -14.31 15.87
C SER A 119 -22.57 -14.66 16.16
N SER A 120 -23.47 -14.42 15.21
CA SER A 120 -24.79 -15.05 15.13
C SER A 120 -25.30 -14.95 13.69
N ASN A 121 -25.56 -16.10 13.08
CA ASN A 121 -26.39 -16.31 11.87
C ASN A 121 -25.70 -16.23 10.51
N VAL A 122 -24.72 -17.12 10.30
CA VAL A 122 -24.15 -17.47 8.98
C VAL A 122 -25.18 -18.13 8.03
N ILE A 123 -26.31 -18.63 8.55
CA ILE A 123 -27.29 -19.38 7.75
C ILE A 123 -28.32 -18.47 7.05
N GLU A 124 -28.55 -17.25 7.54
CA GLU A 124 -29.61 -16.37 7.03
C GLU A 124 -29.13 -15.46 5.89
N LEU A 125 -27.87 -15.01 5.93
CA LEU A 125 -27.22 -14.24 4.85
C LEU A 125 -27.13 -15.01 3.53
N GLY A 126 -26.84 -16.32 3.59
CA GLY A 126 -26.76 -17.17 2.40
C GLY A 126 -28.08 -17.33 1.63
N ARG A 127 -29.22 -17.02 2.25
CA ARG A 127 -30.54 -17.04 1.60
C ARG A 127 -30.89 -15.71 0.93
N TYR A 128 -30.50 -14.59 1.52
CA TYR A 128 -30.75 -13.26 0.96
C TYR A 128 -29.95 -13.00 -0.33
N ASP A 129 -28.68 -13.45 -0.35
CA ASP A 129 -27.81 -13.28 -1.52
C ASP A 129 -28.24 -14.17 -2.71
N ALA A 130 -28.85 -15.32 -2.45
CA ALA A 130 -29.35 -16.21 -3.50
C ALA A 130 -30.57 -15.64 -4.24
N GLU A 131 -31.44 -14.91 -3.54
CA GLU A 131 -32.64 -14.28 -4.13
C GLU A 131 -32.32 -12.98 -4.90
N GLN A 132 -31.38 -12.17 -4.41
CA GLN A 132 -30.96 -10.94 -5.11
C GLN A 132 -30.10 -11.23 -6.35
N ASN A 133 -29.26 -12.26 -6.32
CA ASN A 133 -28.39 -12.60 -7.45
C ASN A 133 -29.15 -13.27 -8.62
N ALA A 134 -30.35 -13.81 -8.36
CA ALA A 134 -31.22 -14.39 -9.38
C ALA A 134 -32.04 -13.33 -10.16
N THR A 135 -32.26 -12.15 -9.59
CA THR A 135 -33.14 -11.11 -10.16
C THR A 135 -32.41 -9.96 -10.85
N VAL A 136 -31.14 -9.73 -10.54
CA VAL A 136 -30.36 -8.59 -11.09
C VAL A 136 -29.43 -8.99 -12.25
N ASN A 137 -29.34 -10.28 -12.60
CA ASN A 137 -28.36 -10.77 -13.57
C ASN A 137 -29.02 -11.36 -14.84
N PRO A 138 -29.53 -10.54 -15.78
CA PRO A 138 -29.82 -11.04 -17.11
C PRO A 138 -28.48 -11.21 -17.84
N VAL A 139 -27.93 -12.44 -17.78
CA VAL A 139 -26.91 -12.95 -18.70
C VAL A 139 -25.62 -12.12 -18.73
N ILE A 140 -24.70 -12.34 -17.78
CA ILE A 140 -23.28 -12.14 -18.06
C ILE A 140 -22.87 -13.21 -19.07
N PRO A 141 -22.44 -12.84 -20.30
CA PRO A 141 -21.99 -13.81 -21.28
C PRO A 141 -20.84 -14.66 -20.69
N ALA A 142 -20.85 -15.96 -20.96
CA ALA A 142 -19.81 -16.89 -20.51
C ALA A 142 -18.37 -16.48 -20.89
N ALA A 143 -18.20 -15.49 -21.77
CA ALA A 143 -16.94 -14.90 -22.19
C ALA A 143 -16.16 -14.15 -21.10
N LEU A 144 -16.78 -13.72 -19.99
CA LEU A 144 -16.08 -13.05 -18.87
C LEU A 144 -15.67 -14.01 -17.74
N ARG A 145 -15.95 -15.31 -17.90
CA ARG A 145 -15.60 -16.34 -16.91
C ARG A 145 -14.15 -16.85 -17.04
N GLY A 146 -13.33 -16.18 -17.85
CA GLY A 146 -11.96 -16.62 -18.15
C GLY A 146 -10.99 -15.47 -18.41
N SER A 147 -10.35 -14.97 -17.35
CA SER A 147 -8.98 -14.45 -17.46
C SER A 147 -8.18 -14.73 -16.19
N LYS A 148 -8.24 -15.99 -15.73
CA LYS A 148 -7.24 -16.53 -14.81
C LYS A 148 -6.01 -17.00 -15.59
N SER A 149 -5.44 -16.17 -16.48
CA SER A 149 -4.14 -16.52 -17.06
C SER A 149 -3.03 -15.89 -16.21
N PRO A 150 -2.09 -16.69 -15.69
CA PRO A 150 -0.86 -16.18 -15.07
C PRO A 150 -0.13 -15.17 -15.97
N GLU A 151 -0.28 -15.32 -17.29
CA GLU A 151 0.35 -14.48 -18.30
C GLU A 151 -0.03 -13.00 -18.22
N PHE A 152 -1.29 -12.66 -17.87
CA PHE A 152 -1.69 -11.26 -17.71
C PHE A 152 -0.95 -10.57 -16.54
N HIS A 153 -0.77 -11.29 -15.44
CA HIS A 153 -0.01 -10.80 -14.29
C HIS A 153 1.49 -10.66 -14.61
N PHE A 154 2.07 -11.64 -15.33
CA PHE A 154 3.48 -11.57 -15.75
C PHE A 154 3.75 -10.43 -16.73
N GLU A 155 2.86 -10.17 -17.68
CA GLU A 155 3.06 -9.09 -18.67
C GLU A 155 2.89 -7.70 -18.03
N THR A 156 1.96 -7.57 -17.08
CA THR A 156 1.82 -6.35 -16.26
C THR A 156 3.08 -6.10 -15.42
N MET A 157 3.60 -7.14 -14.77
CA MET A 157 4.86 -7.03 -14.00
C MET A 157 6.07 -6.73 -14.88
N ARG A 158 6.16 -7.32 -16.08
CA ARG A 158 7.24 -7.04 -17.04
C ARG A 158 7.19 -5.58 -17.52
N THR A 159 5.99 -5.07 -17.79
CA THR A 159 5.79 -3.65 -18.17
C THR A 159 6.22 -2.71 -17.04
N MET A 160 5.82 -3.00 -15.80
CA MET A 160 6.23 -2.21 -14.63
C MET A 160 7.74 -2.27 -14.40
N ALA A 161 8.37 -3.45 -14.51
CA ALA A 161 9.82 -3.60 -14.41
C ALA A 161 10.57 -2.82 -15.49
N GLY A 162 10.04 -2.79 -16.72
CA GLY A 162 10.56 -1.99 -17.82
C GLY A 162 10.54 -0.48 -17.56
N CYS A 163 9.61 0.02 -16.75
CA CYS A 163 9.58 1.44 -16.34
C CYS A 163 10.59 1.78 -15.23
N VAL A 164 11.02 0.80 -14.43
CA VAL A 164 11.93 1.01 -13.28
C VAL A 164 13.41 0.98 -13.69
N ALA A 165 13.77 0.14 -14.67
CA ALA A 165 15.17 0.00 -15.11
C ALA A 165 15.84 1.33 -15.55
N PRO A 166 15.19 2.19 -16.35
CA PRO A 166 15.80 3.47 -16.77
C PRO A 166 16.00 4.45 -15.60
N ILE A 167 15.13 4.39 -14.59
CA ILE A 167 15.23 5.23 -13.38
C ILE A 167 16.45 4.78 -12.56
N TRP A 168 16.63 3.47 -12.41
CA TRP A 168 17.79 2.91 -11.73
C TRP A 168 19.10 3.28 -12.42
N ASP A 169 19.16 3.15 -13.74
CA ASP A 169 20.33 3.51 -14.54
C ASP A 169 20.67 4.99 -14.40
N ALA A 170 19.66 5.88 -14.39
CA ALA A 170 19.83 7.31 -14.16
C ALA A 170 20.31 7.63 -12.73
N MET A 171 19.77 6.95 -11.71
CA MET A 171 20.16 7.16 -10.31
C MET A 171 21.55 6.59 -9.96
N SER A 172 22.03 5.61 -10.74
CA SER A 172 23.33 4.98 -10.55
C SER A 172 24.49 5.74 -11.19
N GLN A 173 24.22 6.79 -11.96
CA GLN A 173 25.25 7.63 -12.53
C GLN A 173 26.02 8.37 -11.42
N PRO A 174 27.37 8.43 -11.48
CA PRO A 174 28.16 9.30 -10.62
C PRO A 174 27.68 10.75 -10.74
N TYR A 175 27.56 11.45 -9.60
CA TYR A 175 27.30 12.89 -9.59
C TYR A 175 28.57 13.61 -10.10
N GLU A 176 28.57 14.01 -11.36
CA GLU A 176 29.60 14.90 -11.91
C GLU A 176 29.41 16.29 -11.32
N ASP A 177 30.43 16.79 -10.61
CA ASP A 177 30.40 18.11 -9.99
C ASP A 177 30.55 19.19 -11.09
N GLU A 178 29.43 19.76 -11.54
CA GLU A 178 29.42 20.83 -12.56
C GLU A 178 30.28 22.06 -12.19
N ARG A 179 30.75 22.17 -10.94
CA ARG A 179 31.64 23.25 -10.47
C ARG A 179 33.02 23.29 -11.13
N GLU A 180 33.49 22.21 -11.75
CA GLU A 180 34.78 22.19 -12.46
C GLU A 180 34.73 22.88 -13.85
N SER A 181 33.53 23.10 -14.40
CA SER A 181 33.36 23.67 -15.75
C SER A 181 33.33 25.22 -15.79
N ILE A 182 33.19 25.88 -14.64
CA ILE A 182 33.06 27.35 -14.55
C ILE A 182 34.43 28.04 -14.34
N VAL A 183 35.51 27.27 -14.14
CA VAL A 183 36.85 27.81 -13.80
C VAL A 183 37.89 27.53 -14.91
N ARG A 184 37.49 27.10 -16.10
CA ARG A 184 38.41 26.92 -17.25
C ARG A 184 38.12 27.89 -18.39
#